data_AF-A0A975LE71-F1
#
_entry.id   AF-A0A975LE71-F1
#
_cell.length_a   1.000
_cell.length_b   1.000
_cell.length_c   1.000
_cell.angle_alpha   90.00
_cell.angle_beta   90.00
_cell.angle_gamma   90.00
#
_symmetry.space_group_name_H-M   'P 1'
#
loop_
_entity.id
_entity.type
_entity.pdbx_description
1 polymer ?
#
loop_
_entity_poly.entity_id
_entity_poly.type
_entity_poly.pdbx_seq_one_letter_code
_entity_poly.pdbx_strand_id
1 'polypeptide(L)'
;MFDNEILKYTINEMKDKVDKCQCSVSQSRKYELNLDNGEISLLRTTINNTYHVIVINDNKKGSISINKTDKKTVDEALTSVIEICENSEKDEAFDIASVQDKKAFIIGDNEPDLDKMYDLLAQYVKDIKSIYPTIKLMDTAISFTLTTRFIMNSNDVDFKETKGIYDFSSVFAAKEGTKSSSFNYSGYYLRKLENNLLSYGSLKQVLDETIGQIETKGIEGKFNGDVIFTPDCLSSIISNYVNTYLTDISLMSGTSLLKDKLNEQVASPKLTLHAAPRSEKIANGYHITNDGFEAKNMTIIDKGILKSYALSQYGANKTGLERSNNMGGCYILEPGEQDLKDMIKSIEKGVLVNRVSGGHPNENGDLSVVLKNSYYIEDGEIKYPLNETMIALNLKEAFNNIIEISKENVDFGSHIFPYVKIKDVLVSGK
;
A
#
# COMPACT_ATOMS: atom_id res chain seq x y z
N MET A 1 22.05 -21.45 10.31
CA MET A 1 21.67 -20.06 10.65
C MET A 1 21.39 -19.37 9.33
N PHE A 2 20.34 -18.56 9.20
CA PHE A 2 20.15 -17.79 7.97
C PHE A 2 21.19 -16.66 7.94
N ASP A 3 22.10 -16.69 6.98
CA ASP A 3 23.25 -15.77 6.87
C ASP A 3 23.42 -15.22 5.45
N ASN A 4 24.45 -14.38 5.26
CA ASN A 4 24.77 -13.75 3.99
C ASN A 4 25.99 -14.40 3.28
N GLU A 5 26.44 -15.58 3.70
CA GLU A 5 27.62 -16.22 3.11
C GLU A 5 27.40 -16.54 1.63
N ILE A 6 26.19 -16.95 1.27
CA ILE A 6 25.84 -17.21 -0.13
C ILE A 6 25.90 -15.94 -0.99
N LEU A 7 25.59 -14.76 -0.42
CA LEU A 7 25.69 -13.50 -1.15
C LEU A 7 27.15 -13.09 -1.34
N LYS A 8 28.00 -13.24 -0.33
CA LYS A 8 29.45 -13.02 -0.45
C LYS A 8 30.06 -13.94 -1.50
N TYR A 9 29.65 -15.20 -1.53
CA TYR A 9 30.03 -16.16 -2.56
C TYR A 9 29.61 -15.65 -3.95
N THR A 10 28.34 -15.27 -4.14
CA THR A 10 27.84 -14.72 -5.40
C THR A 10 28.63 -13.50 -5.87
N ILE A 11 28.91 -12.53 -4.99
CA ILE A 11 29.68 -11.34 -5.38
C ILE A 11 31.10 -11.73 -5.81
N ASN A 12 31.77 -12.62 -5.08
CA ASN A 12 33.11 -13.08 -5.43
C ASN A 12 33.15 -13.86 -6.75
N GLU A 13 32.13 -14.66 -7.06
CA GLU A 13 32.05 -15.40 -8.32
C GLU A 13 31.73 -14.53 -9.52
N MET A 14 31.03 -13.40 -9.32
CA MET A 14 30.52 -12.57 -10.41
C MET A 14 31.38 -11.35 -10.72
N LYS A 15 32.13 -10.81 -9.73
CA LYS A 15 32.87 -9.54 -9.86
C LYS A 15 33.84 -9.48 -11.04
N ASP A 16 34.37 -10.62 -11.48
CA ASP A 16 35.33 -10.72 -12.60
C ASP A 16 34.68 -11.22 -13.91
N LYS A 17 33.36 -11.52 -13.89
CA LYS A 17 32.61 -12.09 -15.02
C LYS A 17 31.61 -11.12 -15.64
N VAL A 18 31.16 -10.12 -14.89
CA VAL A 18 30.19 -9.11 -15.32
C VAL A 18 30.56 -7.75 -14.78
N ASP A 19 30.15 -6.68 -15.46
CA ASP A 19 30.42 -5.31 -15.03
C ASP A 19 29.82 -4.99 -13.66
N LYS A 20 28.58 -5.45 -13.41
CA LYS A 20 27.86 -5.18 -12.15
C LYS A 20 27.02 -6.39 -11.71
N CYS A 21 26.94 -6.62 -10.40
CA CYS A 21 26.15 -7.69 -9.81
C CYS A 21 25.45 -7.20 -8.54
N GLN A 22 24.18 -7.53 -8.37
CA GLN A 22 23.43 -7.34 -7.13
C GLN A 22 22.70 -8.63 -6.78
N CYS A 23 22.86 -9.09 -5.54
CA CYS A 23 22.19 -10.28 -5.05
C CYS A 23 21.48 -9.99 -3.73
N SER A 24 20.40 -10.72 -3.49
CA SER A 24 19.67 -10.64 -2.23
C SER A 24 19.15 -12.01 -1.83
N VAL A 25 19.06 -12.23 -0.53
CA VAL A 25 18.39 -13.39 0.04
C VAL A 25 17.38 -12.90 1.07
N SER A 26 16.18 -13.44 1.02
CA SER A 26 15.10 -13.16 1.96
C SER A 26 14.56 -14.48 2.51
N GLN A 27 14.38 -14.54 3.83
CA GLN A 27 13.66 -15.59 4.50
C GLN A 27 12.53 -14.96 5.30
N SER A 28 11.30 -15.41 5.05
CA SER A 28 10.14 -15.03 5.84
C SER A 28 9.55 -16.24 6.54
N ARG A 29 9.22 -16.10 7.82
CA ARG A 29 8.40 -17.05 8.58
C ARG A 29 7.11 -16.35 9.00
N LYS A 30 5.97 -16.87 8.53
CA LYS A 30 4.63 -16.38 8.85
C LYS A 30 3.94 -17.37 9.78
N TYR A 31 3.45 -16.88 10.91
CA TYR A 31 2.54 -17.57 11.82
C TYR A 31 1.16 -16.94 11.63
N GLU A 32 0.15 -17.73 11.30
CA GLU A 32 -1.17 -17.22 10.92
C GLU A 32 -2.26 -18.04 11.58
N LEU A 33 -3.19 -17.34 12.23
CA LEU A 33 -4.44 -17.88 12.75
C LEU A 33 -5.57 -17.38 11.85
N ASN A 34 -6.23 -18.30 11.16
CA ASN A 34 -7.37 -18.00 10.30
C ASN A 34 -8.68 -18.34 11.01
N LEU A 35 -9.72 -17.57 10.69
CA LEU A 35 -11.11 -17.92 10.91
C LEU A 35 -11.72 -18.38 9.60
N ASP A 36 -12.50 -19.46 9.65
CA ASP A 36 -13.43 -19.81 8.60
C ASP A 36 -14.84 -19.79 9.19
N ASN A 37 -15.74 -18.98 8.61
CA ASN A 37 -17.12 -18.81 9.04
C ASN A 37 -17.31 -18.49 10.55
N GLY A 38 -16.36 -17.77 11.16
CA GLY A 38 -16.44 -17.33 12.55
C GLY A 38 -15.97 -18.34 13.60
N GLU A 39 -15.25 -19.38 13.16
CA GLU A 39 -14.52 -20.33 14.02
C GLU A 39 -13.04 -20.36 13.62
N ILE A 40 -12.15 -20.51 14.60
CA ILE A 40 -10.72 -20.63 14.33
C ILE A 40 -10.48 -21.95 13.60
N SER A 41 -10.02 -21.85 12.35
CA SER A 41 -9.98 -22.97 11.42
C SER A 41 -8.58 -23.55 11.26
N LEU A 42 -7.55 -22.71 11.29
CA LEU A 42 -6.19 -23.12 10.97
C LEU A 42 -5.14 -22.26 11.66
N LEU A 43 -4.23 -22.90 12.40
CA LEU A 43 -2.90 -22.35 12.69
C LEU A 43 -1.93 -22.84 11.61
N ARG A 44 -1.39 -21.91 10.82
CA ARG A 44 -0.45 -22.20 9.75
C ARG A 44 0.89 -21.54 10.03
N THR A 45 1.97 -22.29 9.85
CA THR A 45 3.32 -21.74 9.72
C THR A 45 3.78 -21.89 8.28
N THR A 46 4.16 -20.78 7.64
CA THR A 46 4.74 -20.80 6.29
C THR A 46 6.15 -20.25 6.34
N ILE A 47 7.09 -20.94 5.69
CA ILE A 47 8.45 -20.47 5.50
C ILE A 47 8.66 -20.25 4.00
N ASN A 48 9.04 -19.04 3.63
CA ASN A 48 9.46 -18.73 2.26
C ASN A 48 10.91 -18.31 2.28
N ASN A 49 11.67 -18.83 1.32
CA ASN A 49 13.03 -18.42 1.03
C ASN A 49 13.08 -17.93 -0.41
N THR A 50 13.79 -16.84 -0.64
CA THR A 50 14.00 -16.28 -1.97
C THR A 50 15.44 -15.84 -2.07
N TYR A 51 16.14 -16.33 -3.09
CA TYR A 51 17.40 -15.78 -3.55
C TYR A 51 17.16 -15.14 -4.90
N HIS A 52 17.65 -13.92 -5.06
CA HIS A 52 17.51 -13.14 -6.28
C HIS A 52 18.85 -12.55 -6.66
N VAL A 53 19.21 -12.64 -7.94
CA VAL A 53 20.44 -12.05 -8.47
C VAL A 53 20.13 -11.31 -9.77
N ILE A 54 20.71 -10.13 -9.87
CA ILE A 54 20.77 -9.29 -11.06
C ILE A 54 22.23 -9.20 -11.48
N VAL A 55 22.47 -9.34 -12.77
CA VAL A 55 23.78 -9.08 -13.38
C VAL A 55 23.61 -8.08 -14.52
N ILE A 56 24.59 -7.20 -14.68
CA ILE A 56 24.64 -6.25 -15.78
C ILE A 56 26.01 -6.38 -16.43
N ASN A 57 26.03 -6.57 -17.74
CA ASN A 57 27.26 -6.67 -18.53
C ASN A 57 27.03 -6.05 -19.91
N ASP A 58 27.90 -5.14 -20.34
CA ASP A 58 27.78 -4.41 -21.61
C ASP A 58 26.39 -3.77 -21.80
N ASN A 59 25.89 -3.14 -20.72
CA ASN A 59 24.56 -2.54 -20.60
C ASN A 59 23.39 -3.51 -20.87
N LYS A 60 23.60 -4.82 -20.84
CA LYS A 60 22.52 -5.81 -20.84
C LYS A 60 22.24 -6.24 -19.41
N LYS A 61 21.00 -6.61 -19.11
CA LYS A 61 20.60 -7.03 -17.75
C LYS A 61 20.02 -8.44 -17.75
N GLY A 62 20.60 -9.30 -16.92
CA GLY A 62 20.01 -10.58 -16.52
C GLY A 62 19.43 -10.51 -15.11
N SER A 63 18.33 -11.21 -14.86
CA SER A 63 17.76 -11.35 -13.52
C SER A 63 17.13 -12.73 -13.34
N ILE A 64 17.39 -13.40 -12.22
CA ILE A 64 16.78 -14.69 -11.87
C ILE A 64 16.44 -14.75 -10.39
N SER A 65 15.34 -15.45 -10.06
CA SER A 65 14.90 -15.69 -8.69
C SER A 65 14.66 -17.19 -8.47
N ILE A 66 15.16 -17.72 -7.36
CA ILE A 66 15.03 -19.13 -6.95
C ILE A 66 14.71 -19.20 -5.45
N ASN A 67 14.27 -20.37 -4.97
CA ASN A 67 13.86 -20.58 -3.57
C ASN A 67 14.82 -21.46 -2.75
N LYS A 68 15.98 -21.80 -3.31
CA LYS A 68 17.06 -22.55 -2.65
C LYS A 68 18.35 -21.75 -2.65
N THR A 69 19.14 -21.91 -1.59
CA THR A 69 20.39 -21.18 -1.37
C THR A 69 21.59 -22.11 -1.22
N ASP A 70 21.44 -23.40 -1.54
CA ASP A 70 22.59 -24.30 -1.59
C ASP A 70 23.49 -23.94 -2.78
N LYS A 71 24.80 -24.15 -2.61
CA LYS A 71 25.81 -23.71 -3.56
C LYS A 71 25.53 -24.22 -4.98
N LYS A 72 25.15 -25.50 -5.14
CA LYS A 72 24.92 -26.10 -6.45
C LYS A 72 23.79 -25.39 -7.20
N THR A 73 22.62 -25.20 -6.56
CA THR A 73 21.50 -24.50 -7.21
C THR A 73 21.82 -23.03 -7.46
N VAL A 74 22.61 -22.39 -6.60
CA VAL A 74 23.08 -21.01 -6.86
C VAL A 74 24.02 -20.98 -8.07
N ASP A 75 24.97 -21.90 -8.20
CA ASP A 75 25.87 -21.99 -9.37
C ASP A 75 25.09 -22.16 -10.69
N GLU A 76 24.06 -23.02 -10.69
CA GLU A 76 23.13 -23.19 -11.81
C GLU A 76 22.42 -21.87 -12.15
N ALA A 77 21.91 -21.15 -11.15
CA ALA A 77 21.26 -19.86 -11.34
C ALA A 77 22.22 -18.75 -11.82
N LEU A 78 23.47 -18.73 -11.35
CA LEU A 78 24.51 -17.80 -11.81
C LEU A 78 24.87 -18.05 -13.27
N THR A 79 24.92 -19.31 -13.69
CA THR A 79 25.13 -19.65 -15.10
C THR A 79 23.95 -19.15 -15.94
N SER A 80 22.71 -19.46 -15.54
CA SER A 80 21.52 -19.04 -16.29
C SER A 80 21.35 -17.52 -16.34
N VAL A 81 21.68 -16.78 -15.28
CA VAL A 81 21.51 -15.32 -15.29
C VAL A 81 22.51 -14.62 -16.20
N ILE A 82 23.72 -15.18 -16.37
CA ILE A 82 24.69 -14.70 -17.37
C ILE A 82 24.15 -14.94 -18.78
N GLU A 83 23.63 -16.14 -19.07
CA GLU A 83 23.03 -16.44 -20.38
C GLU A 83 21.85 -15.51 -20.69
N ILE A 84 20.98 -15.25 -19.71
CA ILE A 84 19.88 -14.28 -19.84
C ILE A 84 20.44 -12.88 -20.15
N CYS A 85 21.48 -12.47 -19.43
CA CYS A 85 22.13 -11.18 -19.64
C CYS A 85 22.70 -11.07 -21.06
N GLU A 86 23.43 -12.08 -21.54
CA GLU A 86 24.04 -12.08 -22.87
C GLU A 86 23.02 -11.97 -24.01
N ASN A 87 21.84 -12.59 -23.83
CA ASN A 87 20.75 -12.59 -24.80
C ASN A 87 19.75 -11.43 -24.63
N SER A 88 19.95 -10.54 -23.66
CA SER A 88 19.08 -9.39 -23.43
C SER A 88 19.47 -8.20 -24.30
N GLU A 89 18.51 -7.28 -24.49
CA GLU A 89 18.74 -6.02 -25.17
C GLU A 89 19.63 -5.08 -24.33
N LYS A 90 20.41 -4.26 -25.02
CA LYS A 90 21.23 -3.23 -24.38
C LYS A 90 20.36 -2.07 -23.92
N ASP A 91 20.64 -1.57 -22.73
CA ASP A 91 20.03 -0.39 -22.17
C ASP A 91 20.99 0.31 -21.20
N GLU A 92 21.47 1.49 -21.58
CA GLU A 92 22.41 2.29 -20.77
C GLU A 92 21.82 2.72 -19.43
N ALA A 93 20.49 2.64 -19.25
CA ALA A 93 19.87 2.98 -17.99
C ALA A 93 19.97 1.89 -16.92
N PHE A 94 20.38 0.66 -17.28
CA PHE A 94 20.55 -0.41 -16.29
C PHE A 94 21.72 -0.11 -15.34
N ASP A 95 21.42 -0.09 -14.04
CA ASP A 95 22.42 0.06 -12.99
C ASP A 95 22.00 -0.65 -11.69
N ILE A 96 22.94 -0.70 -10.74
CA ILE A 96 22.76 -1.13 -9.36
C ILE A 96 23.05 0.06 -8.42
N ALA A 97 22.66 -0.06 -7.16
CA ALA A 97 22.93 0.99 -6.18
C ALA A 97 24.43 1.32 -6.05
N SER A 98 24.75 2.59 -5.88
CA SER A 98 26.12 3.05 -5.60
C SER A 98 26.58 2.62 -4.21
N VAL A 99 27.89 2.75 -3.95
CA VAL A 99 28.50 2.46 -2.64
C VAL A 99 27.77 3.17 -1.51
N GLN A 100 27.53 2.43 -0.43
CA GLN A 100 26.83 2.89 0.76
C GLN A 100 27.44 2.22 2.00
N ASP A 101 27.41 2.91 3.14
CA ASP A 101 27.87 2.33 4.41
C ASP A 101 27.07 1.06 4.74
N LYS A 102 27.77 0.01 5.17
CA LYS A 102 27.14 -1.21 5.68
C LYS A 102 26.18 -0.90 6.82
N LYS A 103 24.95 -1.40 6.75
CA LYS A 103 23.89 -1.14 7.76
C LYS A 103 23.07 -2.39 8.07
N ALA A 104 22.58 -2.43 9.31
CA ALA A 104 21.61 -3.41 9.77
C ALA A 104 20.40 -2.68 10.37
N PHE A 105 19.19 -3.11 10.00
CA PHE A 105 17.93 -2.54 10.45
C PHE A 105 17.11 -3.61 11.17
N ILE A 106 16.46 -3.21 12.27
CA ILE A 106 15.58 -4.07 13.07
C ILE A 106 14.26 -3.34 13.28
N ILE A 107 13.13 -4.00 12.99
CA ILE A 107 11.79 -3.43 13.07
C ILE A 107 10.87 -4.43 13.75
N GLY A 108 10.16 -3.98 14.79
CA GLY A 108 9.23 -4.81 15.54
C GLY A 108 9.92 -5.94 16.31
N ASP A 109 9.14 -6.93 16.72
CA ASP A 109 9.62 -8.05 17.54
C ASP A 109 10.24 -9.14 16.65
N ASN A 110 11.12 -9.97 17.22
CA ASN A 110 11.75 -11.08 16.49
C ASN A 110 10.95 -12.39 16.55
N GLU A 111 9.95 -12.48 17.43
CA GLU A 111 9.11 -13.66 17.62
C GLU A 111 7.67 -13.22 17.91
N PRO A 112 6.66 -14.01 17.52
CA PRO A 112 5.27 -13.71 17.84
C PRO A 112 4.92 -14.02 19.30
N ASP A 113 3.94 -13.30 19.83
CA ASP A 113 3.17 -13.69 21.01
C ASP A 113 1.93 -14.48 20.55
N LEU A 114 2.08 -15.81 20.40
CA LEU A 114 1.04 -16.68 19.84
C LEU A 114 -0.20 -16.77 20.73
N ASP A 115 -0.02 -16.79 22.06
CA ASP A 115 -1.12 -16.85 23.02
C ASP A 115 -1.94 -15.56 22.92
N LYS A 116 -1.28 -14.40 22.85
CA LYS A 116 -1.96 -13.12 22.67
C LYS A 116 -2.66 -13.00 21.33
N MET A 117 -2.07 -13.53 20.25
CA MET A 117 -2.74 -13.59 18.94
C MET A 117 -4.04 -14.40 19.03
N TYR A 118 -4.00 -15.56 19.70
CA TYR A 118 -5.17 -16.41 19.90
C TYR A 118 -6.24 -15.70 20.74
N ASP A 119 -5.85 -15.17 21.91
CA ASP A 119 -6.76 -14.51 22.84
C ASP A 119 -7.47 -13.31 22.21
N LEU A 120 -6.72 -12.49 21.46
CA LEU A 120 -7.28 -11.33 20.76
C LEU A 120 -8.23 -11.74 19.64
N LEU A 121 -7.89 -12.77 18.85
CA LEU A 121 -8.78 -13.27 17.80
C LEU A 121 -10.06 -13.90 18.38
N ALA A 122 -9.93 -14.70 19.44
CA ALA A 122 -11.06 -15.31 20.14
C ALA A 122 -11.98 -14.24 20.75
N GLN A 123 -11.39 -13.21 21.38
CA GLN A 123 -12.14 -12.08 21.92
C GLN A 123 -12.85 -11.29 20.80
N TYR A 124 -12.18 -11.05 19.67
CA TYR A 124 -12.81 -10.42 18.49
C TYR A 124 -14.03 -11.20 18.01
N VAL A 125 -13.94 -12.53 17.85
CA VAL A 125 -15.09 -13.36 17.47
C VAL A 125 -16.26 -13.23 18.45
N LYS A 126 -15.96 -13.20 19.75
CA LYS A 126 -16.97 -13.01 20.79
C LYS A 126 -17.60 -11.63 20.72
N ASP A 127 -16.80 -10.59 20.55
CA ASP A 127 -17.24 -9.20 20.43
C ASP A 127 -18.14 -9.03 19.20
N ILE A 128 -17.76 -9.59 18.05
CA ILE A 128 -18.57 -9.53 16.83
C ILE A 128 -19.93 -10.21 17.05
N LYS A 129 -19.96 -11.42 17.64
CA LYS A 129 -21.23 -12.12 17.92
C LYS A 129 -22.13 -11.34 18.89
N SER A 130 -21.54 -10.64 19.86
CA SER A 130 -22.27 -9.91 20.90
C SER A 130 -22.74 -8.52 20.46
N ILE A 131 -21.88 -7.77 19.78
CA ILE A 131 -22.12 -6.35 19.41
C ILE A 131 -22.81 -6.28 18.04
N TYR A 132 -22.48 -7.21 17.13
CA TYR A 132 -22.91 -7.19 15.73
C TYR A 132 -23.54 -8.54 15.29
N PRO A 133 -24.68 -8.96 15.86
CA PRO A 133 -25.25 -10.30 15.61
C PRO A 133 -25.62 -10.58 14.14
N THR A 134 -25.85 -9.54 13.33
CA THR A 134 -26.13 -9.64 11.90
C THR A 134 -24.87 -9.78 11.04
N ILE A 135 -23.68 -9.46 11.58
CA ILE A 135 -22.42 -9.60 10.86
C ILE A 135 -22.06 -11.08 10.73
N LYS A 136 -21.67 -11.46 9.51
CA LYS A 136 -21.10 -12.76 9.15
C LYS A 136 -19.65 -12.54 8.75
N LEU A 137 -18.75 -13.07 9.56
CA LEU A 137 -17.33 -13.12 9.25
C LEU A 137 -17.12 -14.10 8.09
N MET A 138 -16.35 -13.68 7.10
CA MET A 138 -16.02 -14.49 5.92
C MET A 138 -14.56 -14.94 6.04
N ASP A 139 -13.63 -14.13 5.54
CA ASP A 139 -12.19 -14.35 5.66
C ASP A 139 -11.66 -13.44 6.76
N THR A 140 -11.01 -13.97 7.79
CA THR A 140 -10.42 -13.17 8.86
C THR A 140 -9.18 -13.85 9.38
N ALA A 141 -8.10 -13.10 9.50
CA ALA A 141 -6.83 -13.63 9.99
C ALA A 141 -6.12 -12.61 10.88
N ILE A 142 -5.41 -13.14 11.87
CA ILE A 142 -4.29 -12.45 12.51
C ILE A 142 -3.03 -13.24 12.18
N SER A 143 -1.98 -12.54 11.79
CA SER A 143 -0.71 -13.15 11.49
C SER A 143 0.45 -12.34 12.02
N PHE A 144 1.59 -13.01 12.22
CA PHE A 144 2.88 -12.40 12.47
C PHE A 144 3.86 -12.90 11.41
N THR A 145 4.55 -11.98 10.74
CA THR A 145 5.57 -12.32 9.75
C THR A 145 6.92 -11.76 10.18
N LEU A 146 7.87 -12.65 10.46
CA LEU A 146 9.28 -12.32 10.60
C LEU A 146 9.97 -12.47 9.26
N THR A 147 10.54 -11.39 8.73
CA THR A 147 11.37 -11.39 7.52
C THR A 147 12.79 -11.00 7.86
N THR A 148 13.77 -11.79 7.45
CA THR A 148 15.17 -11.37 7.39
C THR A 148 15.60 -11.30 5.93
N ARG A 149 16.11 -10.14 5.51
CA ARG A 149 16.60 -9.88 4.17
C ARG A 149 18.04 -9.40 4.22
N PHE A 150 18.86 -9.92 3.32
CA PHE A 150 20.18 -9.39 3.02
C PHE A 150 20.22 -8.92 1.57
N ILE A 151 20.92 -7.82 1.30
CA ILE A 151 21.24 -7.35 -0.05
C ILE A 151 22.72 -7.05 -0.09
N MET A 152 23.38 -7.50 -1.15
CA MET A 152 24.75 -7.12 -1.47
C MET A 152 24.88 -6.75 -2.95
N ASN A 153 25.84 -5.91 -3.29
CA ASN A 153 26.17 -5.66 -4.68
C ASN A 153 27.68 -5.44 -4.90
N SER A 154 28.11 -5.40 -6.16
CA SER A 154 29.51 -5.23 -6.55
C SER A 154 30.05 -3.81 -6.35
N ASN A 155 29.21 -2.86 -5.93
CA ASN A 155 29.59 -1.49 -5.53
C ASN A 155 29.76 -1.37 -4.01
N ASP A 156 29.93 -2.48 -3.27
CA ASP A 156 30.08 -2.53 -1.82
C ASP A 156 28.84 -2.13 -1.00
N VAL A 157 27.62 -2.32 -1.53
CA VAL A 157 26.41 -2.34 -0.70
C VAL A 157 26.38 -3.64 0.13
N ASP A 158 26.15 -3.52 1.43
CA ASP A 158 25.91 -4.65 2.36
C ASP A 158 24.85 -4.22 3.39
N PHE A 159 23.61 -4.65 3.16
CA PHE A 159 22.49 -4.36 4.05
C PHE A 159 21.87 -5.62 4.63
N LYS A 160 21.46 -5.52 5.89
CA LYS A 160 20.60 -6.48 6.58
C LYS A 160 19.35 -5.78 7.08
N GLU A 161 18.18 -6.38 6.86
CA GLU A 161 16.94 -5.97 7.50
C GLU A 161 16.30 -7.18 8.19
N THR A 162 15.91 -7.03 9.46
CA THR A 162 15.07 -7.98 10.18
C THR A 162 13.79 -7.25 10.60
N LYS A 163 12.64 -7.73 10.13
CA LYS A 163 11.34 -7.09 10.34
C LYS A 163 10.31 -8.11 10.82
N GLY A 164 9.78 -7.95 12.02
CA GLY A 164 8.62 -8.67 12.53
C GLY A 164 7.41 -7.76 12.66
N ILE A 165 6.32 -8.13 12.00
CA ILE A 165 5.09 -7.32 11.94
C ILE A 165 3.88 -8.21 12.11
N TYR A 166 2.92 -7.73 12.91
CA TYR A 166 1.57 -8.28 12.98
C TYR A 166 0.71 -7.67 11.89
N ASP A 167 -0.16 -8.50 11.32
CA ASP A 167 -1.15 -8.13 10.31
C ASP A 167 -2.50 -8.70 10.74
N PHE A 168 -3.52 -7.86 10.80
CA PHE A 168 -4.89 -8.28 11.02
C PHE A 168 -5.73 -7.81 9.84
N SER A 169 -6.55 -8.71 9.30
CA SER A 169 -7.55 -8.38 8.28
C SER A 169 -8.84 -9.13 8.55
N SER A 170 -9.97 -8.47 8.36
CA SER A 170 -11.28 -9.09 8.46
C SER A 170 -12.17 -8.65 7.30
N VAL A 171 -12.73 -9.63 6.60
CA VAL A 171 -13.74 -9.51 5.55
C VAL A 171 -15.06 -10.02 6.11
N PHE A 172 -16.12 -9.24 5.93
CA PHE A 172 -17.41 -9.52 6.52
C PHE A 172 -18.57 -8.93 5.71
N ALA A 173 -19.78 -9.41 5.96
CA ALA A 173 -21.02 -8.85 5.43
C ALA A 173 -22.12 -8.89 6.49
N ALA A 174 -23.10 -8.01 6.42
CA ALA A 174 -24.29 -8.07 7.26
C ALA A 174 -25.39 -8.89 6.57
N LYS A 175 -26.09 -9.72 7.34
CA LYS A 175 -27.20 -10.55 6.85
C LYS A 175 -28.37 -10.58 7.84
N GLU A 176 -29.56 -10.32 7.34
CA GLU A 176 -30.83 -10.41 8.07
C GLU A 176 -31.89 -11.08 7.20
N GLY A 177 -32.40 -12.24 7.64
CA GLY A 177 -33.29 -13.07 6.84
C GLY A 177 -32.67 -13.44 5.47
N THR A 178 -33.34 -13.05 4.39
CA THR A 178 -32.89 -13.26 3.00
C THR A 178 -32.10 -12.09 2.43
N LYS A 179 -32.00 -10.96 3.14
CA LYS A 179 -31.27 -9.76 2.70
C LYS A 179 -29.83 -9.80 3.21
N SER A 180 -28.92 -9.24 2.41
CA SER A 180 -27.50 -9.12 2.76
C SER A 180 -26.91 -7.83 2.22
N SER A 181 -25.98 -7.23 2.96
CA SER A 181 -25.13 -6.18 2.43
C SER A 181 -24.16 -6.71 1.38
N SER A 182 -23.47 -5.79 0.67
CA SER A 182 -22.20 -6.14 0.04
C SER A 182 -21.15 -6.50 1.10
N PHE A 183 -20.14 -7.29 0.74
CA PHE A 183 -19.01 -7.49 1.64
C PHE A 183 -18.28 -6.17 1.88
N ASN A 184 -17.66 -6.09 3.05
CA ASN A 184 -16.76 -5.03 3.46
C ASN A 184 -15.50 -5.64 4.09
N TYR A 185 -14.48 -4.83 4.29
CA TYR A 185 -13.25 -5.28 4.93
C TYR A 185 -12.51 -4.13 5.58
N SER A 186 -11.72 -4.46 6.59
CA SER A 186 -10.72 -3.57 7.18
C SER A 186 -9.54 -4.41 7.64
N GLY A 187 -8.36 -3.81 7.62
CA GLY A 187 -7.14 -4.43 8.10
C GLY A 187 -6.07 -3.40 8.40
N TYR A 188 -5.06 -3.81 9.17
CA TYR A 188 -3.99 -2.93 9.62
C TYR A 188 -2.77 -3.73 10.04
N TYR A 189 -1.63 -3.04 10.05
CA TYR A 189 -0.36 -3.59 10.53
C TYR A 189 0.01 -3.03 11.90
N LEU A 190 0.59 -3.86 12.75
CA LEU A 190 1.07 -3.46 14.07
C LEU A 190 2.48 -3.97 14.32
N ARG A 191 3.29 -3.19 15.04
CA ARG A 191 4.57 -3.68 15.57
C ARG A 191 4.36 -4.53 16.82
N LYS A 192 3.32 -4.24 17.60
CA LYS A 192 2.97 -4.90 18.86
C LYS A 192 1.46 -4.99 19.01
N LEU A 193 1.00 -6.05 19.65
CA LEU A 193 -0.40 -6.23 20.00
C LEU A 193 -0.64 -5.63 21.39
N GLU A 194 -1.13 -4.39 21.51
CA GLU A 194 -1.30 -3.74 22.83
C GLU A 194 -2.75 -3.62 23.30
N ASN A 195 -3.71 -3.69 22.38
CA ASN A 195 -5.12 -3.38 22.58
C ASN A 195 -6.02 -4.41 21.87
N ASN A 196 -7.33 -4.35 22.11
CA ASN A 196 -8.32 -5.16 21.39
C ASN A 196 -8.33 -4.81 19.88
N LEU A 197 -8.58 -5.80 19.03
CA LEU A 197 -8.55 -5.67 17.57
C LEU A 197 -9.55 -4.63 17.02
N LEU A 198 -10.68 -4.39 17.69
CA LEU A 198 -11.65 -3.36 17.30
C LEU A 198 -11.15 -1.92 17.46
N SER A 199 -10.06 -1.71 18.21
CA SER A 199 -9.54 -0.36 18.50
C SER A 199 -8.61 0.23 17.43
N TYR A 200 -8.21 -0.57 16.44
CA TYR A 200 -7.23 -0.19 15.43
C TYR A 200 -7.86 0.04 14.06
N GLY A 201 -7.18 0.88 13.26
CA GLY A 201 -7.65 1.26 11.94
C GLY A 201 -9.08 1.81 11.99
N SER A 202 -9.85 1.51 10.95
CA SER A 202 -11.25 1.86 10.81
C SER A 202 -12.19 0.72 11.23
N LEU A 203 -11.67 -0.39 11.78
CA LEU A 203 -12.39 -1.67 11.86
C LEU A 203 -13.76 -1.56 12.53
N LYS A 204 -13.84 -0.93 13.71
CA LYS A 204 -15.12 -0.74 14.42
C LYS A 204 -16.09 0.10 13.60
N GLN A 205 -15.62 1.21 13.02
CA GLN A 205 -16.46 2.09 12.22
C GLN A 205 -17.02 1.34 10.99
N VAL A 206 -16.18 0.60 10.29
CA VAL A 206 -16.59 -0.17 9.10
C VAL A 206 -17.61 -1.27 9.47
N LEU A 207 -17.50 -1.89 10.64
CA LEU A 207 -18.49 -2.82 11.19
C LEU A 207 -19.83 -2.13 11.51
N ASP A 208 -19.78 -0.98 12.19
CA ASP A 208 -20.96 -0.14 12.51
C ASP A 208 -21.69 0.30 11.23
N GLU A 209 -20.94 0.61 10.16
CA GLU A 209 -21.50 0.99 8.87
C GLU A 209 -22.11 -0.21 8.13
N THR A 210 -21.44 -1.37 8.14
CA THR A 210 -21.89 -2.53 7.37
C THR A 210 -23.24 -3.07 7.84
N ILE A 211 -23.61 -2.95 9.12
CA ILE A 211 -24.96 -3.33 9.58
C ILE A 211 -26.06 -2.47 8.95
N GLY A 212 -25.77 -1.22 8.61
CA GLY A 212 -26.71 -0.32 7.93
C GLY A 212 -26.86 -0.63 6.44
N GLN A 213 -25.94 -1.39 5.85
CA GLN A 213 -25.86 -1.64 4.41
C GLN A 213 -26.74 -2.80 3.91
N ILE A 214 -27.60 -3.37 4.76
CA ILE A 214 -28.55 -4.44 4.38
C ILE A 214 -29.65 -3.88 3.47
N GLU A 215 -30.13 -2.68 3.77
CA GLU A 215 -31.13 -1.98 2.97
C GLU A 215 -30.50 -0.75 2.34
N THR A 216 -30.46 -0.72 1.02
CA THR A 216 -29.78 0.32 0.23
C THR A 216 -30.75 0.94 -0.76
N LYS A 217 -30.48 2.18 -1.16
CA LYS A 217 -31.26 2.88 -2.18
C LYS A 217 -30.34 3.39 -3.29
N GLY A 218 -30.83 3.35 -4.52
CA GLY A 218 -30.16 4.01 -5.64
C GLY A 218 -30.45 5.50 -5.64
N ILE A 219 -29.64 6.25 -6.38
CA ILE A 219 -30.02 7.59 -6.83
C ILE A 219 -30.64 7.49 -8.22
N GLU A 220 -31.56 8.40 -8.54
CA GLU A 220 -32.12 8.54 -9.88
C GLU A 220 -31.37 9.62 -10.66
N GLY A 221 -31.01 9.31 -11.91
CA GLY A 221 -30.34 10.24 -12.80
C GLY A 221 -28.91 10.56 -12.39
N LYS A 222 -28.49 11.81 -12.66
CA LYS A 222 -27.12 12.27 -12.45
C LYS A 222 -27.09 13.69 -11.88
N PHE A 223 -26.07 13.97 -11.07
CA PHE A 223 -25.79 15.30 -10.55
C PHE A 223 -24.29 15.48 -10.34
N ASN A 224 -23.83 16.73 -10.33
CA ASN A 224 -22.51 17.05 -9.80
C ASN A 224 -22.65 17.41 -8.32
N GLY A 225 -21.85 16.81 -7.47
CA GLY A 225 -21.91 17.05 -6.03
C GLY A 225 -20.56 16.86 -5.35
N ASP A 226 -20.55 17.12 -4.05
CA ASP A 226 -19.37 16.95 -3.23
C ASP A 226 -19.19 15.48 -2.85
N VAL A 227 -17.94 15.03 -2.80
CA VAL A 227 -17.56 13.66 -2.41
C VAL A 227 -16.60 13.73 -1.25
N ILE A 228 -16.91 13.01 -0.17
CA ILE A 228 -15.95 12.74 0.90
C ILE A 228 -15.43 11.31 0.70
N PHE A 229 -14.13 11.16 0.45
CA PHE A 229 -13.47 9.85 0.53
C PHE A 229 -13.12 9.55 1.98
N THR A 230 -13.51 8.37 2.47
CA THR A 230 -13.02 7.87 3.76
C THR A 230 -11.54 7.51 3.69
N PRO A 231 -10.83 7.41 4.82
CA PRO A 231 -9.44 6.95 4.86
C PRO A 231 -9.23 5.62 4.11
N ASP A 232 -10.15 4.67 4.27
CA ASP A 232 -10.14 3.37 3.58
C ASP A 232 -10.17 3.54 2.05
N CYS A 233 -11.12 4.32 1.53
CA CYS A 233 -11.23 4.55 0.09
C CYS A 233 -10.08 5.42 -0.44
N LEU A 234 -9.65 6.41 0.32
CA LEU A 234 -8.61 7.36 -0.06
C LEU A 234 -7.31 6.65 -0.38
N SER A 235 -7.02 5.52 0.27
CA SER A 235 -5.86 4.69 -0.04
C SER A 235 -5.79 4.27 -1.51
N SER A 236 -6.92 3.88 -2.09
CA SER A 236 -7.02 3.53 -3.51
C SER A 236 -6.86 4.74 -4.42
N ILE A 237 -7.44 5.88 -4.05
CA ILE A 237 -7.39 7.12 -4.83
C ILE A 237 -5.96 7.69 -4.86
N ILE A 238 -5.27 7.73 -3.72
CA ILE A 238 -3.86 8.15 -3.61
C ILE A 238 -2.96 7.20 -4.41
N SER A 239 -3.17 5.89 -4.28
CA SER A 239 -2.39 4.89 -5.04
C SER A 239 -2.58 5.07 -6.54
N ASN A 240 -3.81 5.28 -7.00
CA ASN A 240 -4.10 5.57 -8.40
C ASN A 240 -3.40 6.85 -8.88
N TYR A 241 -3.49 7.96 -8.14
CA TYR A 241 -2.80 9.20 -8.51
C TYR A 241 -1.28 9.05 -8.60
N VAL A 242 -0.65 8.41 -7.60
CA VAL A 242 0.79 8.18 -7.60
C VAL A 242 1.20 7.27 -8.75
N ASN A 243 0.50 6.15 -8.97
CA ASN A 243 0.83 5.21 -10.03
C ASN A 243 0.66 5.82 -11.43
N THR A 244 -0.41 6.58 -11.66
CA THR A 244 -0.70 7.20 -12.96
C THR A 244 0.31 8.30 -13.31
N TYR A 245 0.84 9.05 -12.34
CA TYR A 245 1.61 10.26 -12.64
C TYR A 245 3.05 10.31 -12.11
N LEU A 246 3.38 9.55 -11.07
CA LEU A 246 4.61 9.82 -10.30
C LEU A 246 5.61 8.66 -10.31
N THR A 247 5.32 7.56 -10.98
CA THR A 247 6.17 6.35 -11.00
C THR A 247 6.96 6.21 -12.31
N ASP A 248 7.98 5.35 -12.27
CA ASP A 248 8.86 5.00 -13.41
C ASP A 248 8.11 4.86 -14.73
N ILE A 249 7.09 3.99 -14.77
CA ILE A 249 6.37 3.66 -16.02
C ILE A 249 5.80 4.93 -16.65
N SER A 250 5.04 5.71 -15.88
CA SER A 250 4.35 6.91 -16.38
C SER A 250 5.30 8.02 -16.84
N LEU A 251 6.45 8.17 -16.19
CA LEU A 251 7.43 9.21 -16.52
C LEU A 251 8.30 8.80 -17.71
N MET A 252 8.66 7.52 -17.80
CA MET A 252 9.45 6.95 -18.89
C MET A 252 8.66 6.89 -20.21
N SER A 253 7.39 6.48 -20.17
CA SER A 253 6.52 6.46 -21.35
C SER A 253 6.06 7.85 -21.79
N GLY A 254 6.25 8.86 -20.93
CA GLY A 254 5.79 10.23 -21.18
C GLY A 254 4.28 10.42 -21.00
N THR A 255 3.58 9.47 -20.40
CA THR A 255 2.13 9.54 -20.19
C THR A 255 1.74 10.32 -18.94
N SER A 256 2.68 10.56 -18.03
CA SER A 256 2.42 11.38 -16.84
C SER A 256 2.08 12.83 -17.20
N LEU A 257 0.88 13.26 -16.81
CA LEU A 257 0.45 14.67 -16.88
C LEU A 257 1.19 15.61 -15.90
N LEU A 258 2.01 15.05 -15.00
CA LEU A 258 2.81 15.77 -14.02
C LEU A 258 4.31 15.68 -14.32
N LYS A 259 4.67 15.17 -15.51
CA LYS A 259 6.03 15.27 -16.03
C LYS A 259 6.42 16.76 -16.12
N ASP A 260 7.64 17.07 -15.72
CA ASP A 260 8.20 18.42 -15.69
C ASP A 260 7.47 19.42 -14.76
N LYS A 261 6.69 18.93 -13.78
CA LYS A 261 5.94 19.74 -12.80
C LYS A 261 6.57 19.82 -11.42
N LEU A 262 7.84 19.41 -11.26
CA LEU A 262 8.55 19.59 -10.01
C LEU A 262 8.57 21.08 -9.61
N ASN A 263 8.25 21.34 -8.34
CA ASN A 263 8.08 22.66 -7.73
C ASN A 263 6.93 23.51 -8.30
N GLU A 264 6.01 22.92 -9.06
CA GLU A 264 4.77 23.58 -9.48
C GLU A 264 3.57 23.13 -8.64
N GLN A 265 2.52 23.96 -8.63
CA GLN A 265 1.23 23.62 -8.03
C GLN A 265 0.52 22.56 -8.88
N VAL A 266 0.28 21.38 -8.32
CA VAL A 266 -0.37 20.24 -9.00
C VAL A 266 -1.63 19.73 -8.29
N ALA A 267 -1.87 20.20 -7.08
CA ALA A 267 -3.02 19.85 -6.25
C ALA A 267 -3.45 21.06 -5.40
N SER A 268 -4.52 20.91 -4.61
CA SER A 268 -4.98 21.92 -3.67
C SER A 268 -3.89 22.32 -2.66
N PRO A 269 -3.77 23.62 -2.29
CA PRO A 269 -2.85 24.08 -1.25
C PRO A 269 -3.05 23.45 0.13
N LYS A 270 -4.19 22.79 0.35
CA LYS A 270 -4.50 22.07 1.58
C LYS A 270 -3.79 20.71 1.66
N LEU A 271 -3.35 20.16 0.54
CA LEU A 271 -2.81 18.81 0.49
C LEU A 271 -1.30 18.80 0.74
N THR A 272 -0.89 18.12 1.81
CA THR A 272 0.50 17.70 2.01
C THR A 272 0.53 16.17 2.13
N LEU A 273 1.30 15.52 1.27
CA LEU A 273 1.42 14.07 1.16
C LEU A 273 2.89 13.66 1.26
N HIS A 274 3.18 12.76 2.19
CA HIS A 274 4.51 12.18 2.40
C HIS A 274 4.53 10.70 2.01
N ALA A 275 5.66 10.21 1.53
CA ALA A 275 6.03 8.80 1.57
C ALA A 275 7.08 8.63 2.67
N ALA A 276 6.70 8.02 3.79
CA ALA A 276 7.47 8.05 5.03
C ALA A 276 7.77 6.64 5.58
N PRO A 277 8.51 5.80 4.84
CA PRO A 277 8.76 4.40 5.22
C PRO A 277 9.64 4.22 6.46
N ARG A 278 10.30 5.29 6.93
CA ARG A 278 11.11 5.31 8.16
C ARG A 278 10.46 6.09 9.29
N SER A 279 9.20 6.52 9.12
CA SER A 279 8.45 7.15 10.20
C SER A 279 8.20 6.17 11.34
N GLU A 280 8.36 6.63 12.58
CA GLU A 280 7.96 5.85 13.76
C GLU A 280 6.45 5.61 13.81
N LYS A 281 5.67 6.48 13.15
CA LYS A 281 4.21 6.35 13.03
C LYS A 281 3.78 5.19 12.11
N ILE A 282 4.65 4.73 11.20
CA ILE A 282 4.30 3.66 10.25
C ILE A 282 4.81 2.33 10.80
N ALA A 283 3.89 1.46 11.21
CA ALA A 283 4.23 0.13 11.71
C ALA A 283 5.00 -0.70 10.67
N ASN A 284 4.46 -0.84 9.46
CA ASN A 284 4.98 -1.66 8.37
C ASN A 284 5.81 -0.85 7.36
N GLY A 285 6.83 -0.16 7.88
CA GLY A 285 7.81 0.57 7.08
C GLY A 285 8.81 -0.33 6.35
N TYR A 286 9.75 0.30 5.62
CA TYR A 286 10.88 -0.37 4.97
C TYR A 286 12.14 0.51 5.01
N HIS A 287 13.31 -0.11 5.14
CA HIS A 287 14.60 0.61 5.22
C HIS A 287 15.45 0.49 3.96
N ILE A 288 15.12 -0.45 3.07
CA ILE A 288 15.87 -0.71 1.86
C ILE A 288 14.90 -0.73 0.68
N THR A 289 15.16 0.09 -0.33
CA THR A 289 14.38 0.11 -1.57
C THR A 289 14.65 -1.13 -2.42
N ASN A 290 13.77 -1.41 -3.39
CA ASN A 290 13.91 -2.60 -4.23
C ASN A 290 15.14 -2.53 -5.16
N ASP A 291 15.60 -1.32 -5.47
CA ASP A 291 16.81 -1.05 -6.26
C ASP A 291 18.09 -0.94 -5.42
N GLY A 292 18.05 -1.27 -4.12
CA GLY A 292 19.26 -1.50 -3.30
C GLY A 292 19.79 -0.28 -2.53
N PHE A 293 19.01 0.77 -2.36
CA PHE A 293 19.40 1.95 -1.58
C PHE A 293 18.74 1.97 -0.20
N GLU A 294 19.39 2.62 0.76
CA GLU A 294 18.74 3.00 2.02
C GLU A 294 17.55 3.93 1.72
N ALA A 295 16.35 3.52 2.14
CA ALA A 295 15.16 4.33 2.03
C ALA A 295 15.22 5.53 3.01
N LYS A 296 14.66 6.66 2.61
CA LYS A 296 14.47 7.83 3.47
C LYS A 296 13.04 8.36 3.32
N ASN A 297 12.55 9.09 4.32
CA ASN A 297 11.27 9.78 4.22
C ASN A 297 11.37 10.91 3.19
N MET A 298 10.30 11.13 2.44
CA MET A 298 10.21 12.23 1.49
C MET A 298 8.80 12.80 1.42
N THR A 299 8.72 14.09 1.10
CA THR A 299 7.46 14.76 0.78
C THR A 299 7.22 14.66 -0.72
N ILE A 300 6.08 14.10 -1.11
CA ILE A 300 5.67 14.00 -2.51
C ILE A 300 5.00 15.32 -2.92
N ILE A 301 4.04 15.77 -2.12
CA ILE A 301 3.31 17.03 -2.33
C ILE A 301 3.41 17.85 -1.03
N ASP A 302 3.85 19.10 -1.13
CA ASP A 302 3.90 20.06 -0.02
C ASP A 302 2.95 21.21 -0.32
N LYS A 303 1.83 21.32 0.41
CA LYS A 303 0.80 22.35 0.18
C LYS A 303 0.42 22.47 -1.30
N GLY A 304 0.14 21.33 -1.91
CA GLY A 304 -0.23 21.17 -3.31
C GLY A 304 0.90 21.37 -4.33
N ILE A 305 2.13 21.66 -3.89
CA ILE A 305 3.31 21.77 -4.76
C ILE A 305 3.99 20.41 -4.88
N LEU A 306 4.24 19.93 -6.10
CA LEU A 306 4.97 18.68 -6.32
C LEU A 306 6.44 18.83 -5.91
N LYS A 307 6.91 17.98 -5.01
CA LYS A 307 8.30 18.02 -4.50
C LYS A 307 9.13 16.82 -4.90
N SER A 308 8.51 15.67 -5.16
CA SER A 308 9.23 14.46 -5.52
C SER A 308 8.36 13.53 -6.34
N TYR A 309 8.98 12.85 -7.29
CA TYR A 309 8.43 11.64 -7.91
C TYR A 309 8.71 10.41 -7.02
N ALA A 310 8.26 9.23 -7.43
CA ALA A 310 8.60 7.93 -6.85
C ALA A 310 9.42 7.11 -7.85
N LEU A 311 10.60 7.64 -8.22
CA LEU A 311 11.49 7.06 -9.22
C LEU A 311 12.51 6.11 -8.62
N SER A 312 12.67 4.94 -9.24
CA SER A 312 13.83 4.06 -9.03
C SER A 312 15.08 4.63 -9.70
N GLN A 313 16.24 4.03 -9.45
CA GLN A 313 17.47 4.34 -10.18
C GLN A 313 17.31 4.16 -11.70
N TYR A 314 16.60 3.12 -12.13
CA TYR A 314 16.37 2.86 -13.54
C TYR A 314 15.45 3.91 -14.17
N GLY A 315 14.36 4.26 -13.48
CA GLY A 315 13.45 5.33 -13.92
C GLY A 315 14.16 6.69 -13.99
N ALA A 316 14.99 7.00 -13.00
CA ALA A 316 15.85 8.20 -12.99
C ALA A 316 16.79 8.23 -14.20
N ASN A 317 17.53 7.15 -14.45
CA ASN A 317 18.44 7.05 -15.60
C ASN A 317 17.71 7.20 -16.95
N LYS A 318 16.51 6.63 -17.08
CA LYS A 318 15.69 6.72 -18.30
C LYS A 318 15.10 8.10 -18.58
N THR A 319 14.81 8.85 -17.52
CA THR A 319 14.13 10.15 -17.63
C THR A 319 15.07 11.34 -17.50
N GLY A 320 16.30 11.13 -17.02
CA GLY A 320 17.25 12.18 -16.68
C GLY A 320 16.86 12.94 -15.39
N LEU A 321 15.86 12.46 -14.65
CA LEU A 321 15.44 13.02 -13.37
C LEU A 321 16.24 12.44 -12.21
N GLU A 322 16.18 13.09 -11.05
CA GLU A 322 16.82 12.56 -9.85
C GLU A 322 16.09 11.32 -9.31
N ARG A 323 16.87 10.34 -8.84
CA ARG A 323 16.33 9.19 -8.12
C ARG A 323 15.68 9.65 -6.81
N SER A 324 14.51 9.10 -6.52
CA SER A 324 13.78 9.42 -5.30
C SER A 324 14.41 8.78 -4.05
N ASN A 325 14.24 9.43 -2.90
CA ASN A 325 14.68 8.94 -1.59
C ASN A 325 14.02 7.60 -1.19
N ASN A 326 12.86 7.30 -1.77
CA ASN A 326 12.18 6.02 -1.67
C ASN A 326 11.29 5.80 -2.91
N MET A 327 10.60 4.65 -2.99
CA MET A 327 9.80 4.26 -4.16
C MET A 327 8.28 4.38 -3.93
N GLY A 328 7.87 5.21 -2.97
CA GLY A 328 6.46 5.39 -2.58
C GLY A 328 6.00 4.41 -1.49
N GLY A 329 4.68 4.32 -1.30
CA GLY A 329 4.05 3.65 -0.17
C GLY A 329 4.31 4.35 1.17
N CYS A 330 3.87 3.73 2.28
CA CYS A 330 4.04 4.28 3.64
C CYS A 330 3.50 5.72 3.73
N TYR A 331 2.35 5.96 3.12
CA TYR A 331 1.86 7.31 2.88
C TYR A 331 1.29 7.93 4.15
N ILE A 332 1.64 9.19 4.39
CA ILE A 332 1.05 10.00 5.46
C ILE A 332 0.53 11.27 4.81
N LEU A 333 -0.79 11.46 4.85
CA LEU A 333 -1.42 12.70 4.44
C LEU A 333 -1.66 13.53 5.70
N GLU A 334 -1.20 14.78 5.71
CA GLU A 334 -1.34 15.65 6.89
C GLU A 334 -2.83 15.95 7.16
N PRO A 335 -3.29 15.85 8.41
CA PRO A 335 -4.66 16.20 8.75
C PRO A 335 -4.91 17.69 8.52
N GLY A 336 -6.15 18.04 8.21
CA GLY A 336 -6.60 19.42 8.22
C GLY A 336 -7.13 19.84 9.59
N GLU A 337 -7.96 20.89 9.60
CA GLU A 337 -8.44 21.51 10.84
C GLU A 337 -9.96 21.29 11.08
N GLN A 338 -10.71 20.85 10.06
CA GLN A 338 -12.16 20.67 10.17
C GLN A 338 -12.51 19.27 10.66
N ASP A 339 -13.49 19.17 11.54
CA ASP A 339 -14.04 17.88 11.95
C ASP A 339 -14.89 17.29 10.80
N LEU A 340 -14.84 15.96 10.61
CA LEU A 340 -15.60 15.25 9.58
C LEU A 340 -17.10 15.59 9.65
N LYS A 341 -17.64 15.74 10.86
CA LYS A 341 -19.05 16.09 11.07
C LYS A 341 -19.41 17.43 10.42
N ASP A 342 -18.53 18.42 10.51
CA ASP A 342 -18.77 19.74 9.93
C ASP A 342 -18.51 19.75 8.42
N MET A 343 -17.57 18.92 7.94
CA MET A 343 -17.42 18.67 6.51
C MET A 343 -18.72 18.09 5.92
N ILE A 344 -19.36 17.12 6.58
CA ILE A 344 -20.65 16.55 6.15
C ILE A 344 -21.75 17.62 6.18
N LYS A 345 -21.86 18.41 7.25
CA LYS A 345 -22.86 19.49 7.35
C LYS A 345 -22.77 20.53 6.23
N SER A 346 -21.59 20.75 5.68
CA SER A 346 -21.37 21.72 4.61
C SER A 346 -21.85 21.24 3.23
N ILE A 347 -22.29 19.99 3.10
CA ILE A 347 -22.70 19.39 1.83
C ILE A 347 -24.21 19.55 1.63
N GLU A 348 -24.59 20.34 0.64
CA GLU A 348 -25.99 20.41 0.18
C GLU A 348 -26.42 19.10 -0.49
N LYS A 349 -25.57 18.57 -1.40
CA LYS A 349 -25.80 17.30 -2.09
C LYS A 349 -24.48 16.62 -2.43
N GLY A 350 -24.36 15.34 -2.07
CA GLY A 350 -23.09 14.63 -2.23
C GLY A 350 -23.12 13.18 -1.78
N VAL A 351 -21.93 12.59 -1.65
CA VAL A 351 -21.77 11.20 -1.19
C VAL A 351 -20.56 11.04 -0.26
N LEU A 352 -20.71 10.18 0.77
CA LEU A 352 -19.60 9.65 1.56
C LEU A 352 -19.18 8.30 0.96
N VAL A 353 -17.94 8.21 0.49
CA VAL A 353 -17.44 7.07 -0.29
C VAL A 353 -16.49 6.24 0.55
N ASN A 354 -16.98 5.07 0.98
CA ASN A 354 -16.22 4.17 1.84
C ASN A 354 -15.42 3.14 1.04
N ARG A 355 -15.94 2.75 -0.13
CA ARG A 355 -15.29 1.78 -1.01
C ARG A 355 -15.72 1.99 -2.45
N VAL A 356 -14.81 1.75 -3.37
CA VAL A 356 -15.04 1.77 -4.81
C VAL A 356 -14.78 0.41 -5.42
N SER A 357 -15.45 0.10 -6.53
CA SER A 357 -15.27 -1.15 -7.27
C SER A 357 -15.28 -0.89 -8.77
N GLY A 358 -14.41 -1.62 -9.48
CA GLY A 358 -14.23 -1.49 -10.92
C GLY A 358 -13.31 -0.33 -11.30
N GLY A 359 -12.77 -0.38 -12.52
CA GLY A 359 -11.95 0.68 -13.12
C GLY A 359 -10.53 0.81 -12.57
N HIS A 360 -9.61 1.14 -13.46
CA HIS A 360 -8.36 1.83 -13.14
C HIS A 360 -8.38 3.14 -13.93
N PRO A 361 -7.74 4.21 -13.44
CA PRO A 361 -7.63 5.43 -14.21
C PRO A 361 -6.93 5.12 -15.55
N ASN A 362 -7.39 5.76 -16.62
CA ASN A 362 -6.59 5.80 -17.85
C ASN A 362 -5.36 6.72 -17.66
N GLU A 363 -4.50 6.82 -18.68
CA GLU A 363 -3.30 7.67 -18.64
C GLU A 363 -3.61 9.16 -18.46
N ASN A 364 -4.79 9.62 -18.91
CA ASN A 364 -5.28 10.98 -18.70
C ASN A 364 -5.84 11.21 -17.28
N GLY A 365 -6.00 10.14 -16.49
CA GLY A 365 -6.54 10.19 -15.13
C GLY A 365 -8.04 10.00 -15.01
N ASP A 366 -8.77 9.69 -16.08
CA ASP A 366 -10.21 9.49 -16.02
C ASP A 366 -10.53 8.17 -15.31
N LEU A 367 -11.34 8.27 -14.26
CA LEU A 367 -11.70 7.17 -13.39
C LEU A 367 -13.23 7.12 -13.25
N SER A 368 -13.82 5.97 -13.55
CA SER A 368 -15.24 5.70 -13.35
C SER A 368 -15.41 4.42 -12.53
N VAL A 369 -16.07 4.52 -11.39
CA VAL A 369 -16.13 3.46 -10.39
C VAL A 369 -17.51 3.34 -9.77
N VAL A 370 -17.86 2.13 -9.36
CA VAL A 370 -19.10 1.83 -8.63
C VAL A 370 -18.86 2.03 -7.14
N LEU A 371 -19.73 2.81 -6.50
CA LEU A 371 -19.71 3.01 -5.05
C LEU A 371 -20.19 1.73 -4.34
N LYS A 372 -19.47 1.34 -3.29
CA LYS A 372 -19.79 0.20 -2.42
C LYS A 372 -19.75 0.68 -0.97
N ASN A 373 -20.66 0.18 -0.15
CA ASN A 373 -20.72 0.50 1.29
C ASN A 373 -20.72 2.02 1.58
N SER A 374 -21.27 2.82 0.67
CA SER A 374 -21.18 4.28 0.65
C SER A 374 -22.54 4.90 0.97
N TYR A 375 -22.60 6.21 1.21
CA TYR A 375 -23.82 6.89 1.66
C TYR A 375 -24.14 8.14 0.85
N TYR A 376 -25.43 8.40 0.68
CA TYR A 376 -25.95 9.67 0.16
C TYR A 376 -25.95 10.73 1.26
N ILE A 377 -25.55 11.95 0.91
CA ILE A 377 -25.59 13.13 1.77
C ILE A 377 -26.50 14.18 1.12
N GLU A 378 -27.40 14.75 1.91
CA GLU A 378 -28.27 15.85 1.50
C GLU A 378 -28.53 16.78 2.68
N ASP A 379 -28.55 18.10 2.46
CA ASP A 379 -28.79 19.12 3.49
C ASP A 379 -27.93 18.94 4.75
N GLY A 380 -26.66 18.56 4.56
CA GLY A 380 -25.70 18.39 5.65
C GLY A 380 -25.85 17.11 6.47
N GLU A 381 -26.63 16.13 6.00
CA GLU A 381 -26.92 14.90 6.73
C GLU A 381 -26.72 13.65 5.86
N ILE A 382 -26.16 12.59 6.44
CA ILE A 382 -26.16 11.25 5.83
C ILE A 382 -27.60 10.72 5.84
N LYS A 383 -28.18 10.48 4.65
CA LYS A 383 -29.59 10.07 4.52
C LYS A 383 -29.77 8.55 4.48
N TYR A 384 -29.06 7.88 3.58
CA TYR A 384 -29.19 6.44 3.39
C TYR A 384 -27.98 5.83 2.68
N PRO A 385 -27.71 4.54 2.88
CA PRO A 385 -26.67 3.81 2.17
C PRO A 385 -27.05 3.58 0.69
N LEU A 386 -26.05 3.63 -0.18
CA LEU A 386 -26.20 3.62 -1.62
C LEU A 386 -26.06 2.22 -2.23
N ASN A 387 -26.84 1.95 -3.26
CA ASN A 387 -26.58 0.88 -4.23
C ASN A 387 -26.59 1.44 -5.66
N GLU A 388 -26.08 0.65 -6.62
CA GLU A 388 -26.18 0.93 -8.07
C GLU A 388 -25.79 2.37 -8.46
N THR A 389 -24.85 2.96 -7.72
CA THR A 389 -24.40 4.35 -7.87
C THR A 389 -22.94 4.35 -8.28
N MET A 390 -22.58 5.27 -9.17
CA MET A 390 -21.23 5.45 -9.69
C MET A 390 -20.77 6.88 -9.50
N ILE A 391 -19.45 7.05 -9.46
CA ILE A 391 -18.81 8.36 -9.64
C ILE A 391 -17.89 8.31 -10.85
N ALA A 392 -17.80 9.44 -11.54
CA ALA A 392 -16.79 9.69 -12.56
C ALA A 392 -16.00 10.95 -12.21
N LEU A 393 -14.67 10.84 -12.23
CA LEU A 393 -13.75 11.94 -11.93
C LEU A 393 -12.49 11.84 -12.77
N ASN A 394 -11.79 12.96 -12.93
CA ASN A 394 -10.41 12.98 -13.39
C ASN A 394 -9.48 13.16 -12.18
N LEU A 395 -8.45 12.32 -12.03
CA LEU A 395 -7.56 12.34 -10.86
C LEU A 395 -6.82 13.67 -10.69
N LYS A 396 -6.38 14.31 -11.78
CA LYS A 396 -5.69 15.60 -11.69
C LYS A 396 -6.65 16.70 -11.22
N GLU A 397 -7.86 16.72 -11.76
CA GLU A 397 -8.89 17.66 -11.34
C GLU A 397 -9.34 17.40 -9.90
N ALA A 398 -9.56 16.15 -9.51
CA ALA A 398 -9.96 15.77 -8.17
C ALA A 398 -8.98 16.27 -7.10
N PHE A 399 -7.67 16.14 -7.33
CA PHE A 399 -6.65 16.63 -6.40
C PHE A 399 -6.59 18.16 -6.34
N ASN A 400 -6.86 18.85 -7.45
CA ASN A 400 -7.02 20.32 -7.46
C ASN A 400 -8.32 20.78 -6.77
N ASN A 401 -9.36 19.95 -6.84
CA ASN A 401 -10.69 20.22 -6.28
C ASN A 401 -10.83 19.79 -4.81
N ILE A 402 -9.75 19.41 -4.13
CA ILE A 402 -9.75 19.19 -2.68
C ILE A 402 -10.05 20.52 -1.98
N ILE A 403 -11.20 20.57 -1.30
CA ILE A 403 -11.68 21.77 -0.59
C ILE A 403 -11.53 21.65 0.92
N GLU A 404 -11.59 20.44 1.49
CA GLU A 404 -11.47 20.20 2.92
C GLU A 404 -10.76 18.87 3.19
N ILE A 405 -10.00 18.84 4.29
CA ILE A 405 -9.31 17.65 4.80
C ILE A 405 -9.63 17.60 6.29
N SER A 406 -10.04 16.43 6.77
CA SER A 406 -10.46 16.29 8.16
C SER A 406 -9.28 16.36 9.13
N LYS A 407 -9.57 16.76 10.36
CA LYS A 407 -8.67 16.64 11.50
C LYS A 407 -8.48 15.19 11.93
N GLU A 408 -9.54 14.41 11.86
CA GLU A 408 -9.52 12.98 12.13
C GLU A 408 -8.69 12.27 11.07
N ASN A 409 -7.91 11.29 11.50
CA ASN A 409 -7.21 10.36 10.61
C ASN A 409 -7.24 8.95 11.19
N VAL A 410 -6.97 7.99 10.31
CA VAL A 410 -6.92 6.57 10.65
C VAL A 410 -5.53 6.05 10.32
N ASP A 411 -4.92 5.39 11.30
CA ASP A 411 -3.64 4.69 11.15
C ASP A 411 -3.90 3.21 10.84
N PHE A 412 -3.49 2.79 9.65
CA PHE A 412 -3.57 1.41 9.19
C PHE A 412 -2.21 0.68 9.32
N GLY A 413 -1.21 1.32 9.91
CA GLY A 413 0.15 0.82 10.08
C GLY A 413 1.00 0.82 8.81
N SER A 414 0.39 0.85 7.62
CA SER A 414 1.09 1.04 6.32
C SER A 414 0.81 2.40 5.70
N HIS A 415 -0.15 3.16 6.24
CA HIS A 415 -0.54 4.49 5.80
C HIS A 415 -1.40 5.16 6.88
N ILE A 416 -1.39 6.49 6.90
CA ILE A 416 -2.19 7.30 7.82
C ILE A 416 -2.93 8.34 7.01
N PHE A 417 -4.26 8.23 6.99
CA PHE A 417 -5.09 9.09 6.14
C PHE A 417 -6.27 9.73 6.87
N PRO A 418 -6.56 11.01 6.58
CA PRO A 418 -7.80 11.66 6.95
C PRO A 418 -8.91 11.38 5.91
N TYR A 419 -10.08 11.97 6.17
CA TYR A 419 -11.13 12.11 5.19
C TYR A 419 -10.82 13.30 4.28
N VAL A 420 -11.12 13.17 3.00
CA VAL A 420 -10.86 14.22 2.01
C VAL A 420 -12.13 14.54 1.25
N LYS A 421 -12.52 15.82 1.28
CA LYS A 421 -13.67 16.34 0.53
C LYS A 421 -13.20 16.97 -0.78
N ILE A 422 -13.74 16.50 -1.88
CA ILE A 422 -13.59 17.11 -3.21
C ILE A 422 -14.94 17.61 -3.72
N LYS A 423 -14.92 18.68 -4.52
CA LYS A 423 -16.12 19.24 -5.14
C LYS A 423 -16.27 18.83 -6.60
N ASP A 424 -17.49 19.00 -7.10
CA ASP A 424 -17.83 18.90 -8.53
C ASP A 424 -17.50 17.54 -9.15
N VAL A 425 -17.92 16.46 -8.48
CA VAL A 425 -17.80 15.10 -8.99
C VAL A 425 -19.14 14.67 -9.58
N LEU A 426 -19.10 14.10 -10.79
CA LEU A 426 -20.28 13.51 -11.41
C LEU A 426 -20.68 12.24 -10.65
N VAL A 427 -21.85 12.26 -10.03
CA VAL A 427 -22.49 11.12 -9.39
C VAL A 427 -23.67 10.69 -10.25
N SER A 428 -23.76 9.40 -10.56
CA SER A 428 -24.82 8.85 -11.41
C SER A 428 -25.39 7.55 -10.85
N GLY A 429 -26.71 7.42 -10.88
CA GLY A 429 -27.41 6.17 -10.59
C GLY A 429 -28.26 5.73 -11.77
N LYS A 430 -29.41 5.13 -11.48
CA LYS A 430 -30.30 4.53 -12.48
C LYS A 430 -31.06 5.55 -13.32
#